data_AF-A0A955I561-F1
#
_entry.id   AF-A0A955I561-F1
#
_cell.length_a   1.000
_cell.length_b   1.000
_cell.length_c   1.000
_cell.angle_alpha   90.00
_cell.angle_beta   90.00
_cell.angle_gamma   90.00
#
_symmetry.space_group_name_H-M   'P 1'
#
loop_
_entity.id
_entity.type
_entity.pdbx_description
1 polymer ?
#
loop_
_entity_poly.entity_id
_entity_poly.type
_entity_poly.pdbx_seq_one_letter_code
_entity_poly.pdbx_strand_id
1 'polypeptide(L)' 'MKNIIFVTGNQNKFQEAQYYLSNHRINMTNIDLPEIQSVHGREVIHVKLQSAMKQIKQPCFVMDSSLVINGLCKQ' A
#
# COMPACT_ATOMS: atom_id res chain seq x y z
N MET A 1 15.98 -11.73 8.36
CA MET A 1 15.87 -10.60 7.42
C MET A 1 15.06 -11.06 6.22
N LYS A 2 13.99 -10.35 5.84
CA LYS A 2 13.16 -10.68 4.66
C LYS A 2 13.34 -9.60 3.60
N ASN A 3 13.28 -9.98 2.33
CA ASN A 3 13.18 -9.04 1.22
C ASN A 3 11.70 -8.76 0.97
N ILE A 4 11.31 -7.50 1.10
CA ILE A 4 9.91 -7.07 0.98
C ILE A 4 9.83 -5.94 -0.05
N ILE A 5 8.89 -6.03 -0.97
CA ILE A 5 8.63 -5.01 -1.97
C ILE A 5 7.62 -4.00 -1.41
N PHE A 6 7.99 -2.73 -1.30
CA PHE A 6 7.05 -1.65 -1.10
C PHE A 6 6.57 -1.13 -2.46
N VAL A 7 5.28 -1.26 -2.72
CA VAL A 7 4.67 -0.72 -3.94
C VAL A 7 4.29 0.74 -3.72
N THR A 8 5.15 1.63 -4.21
CA THR A 8 4.94 3.07 -4.16
C THR A 8 5.78 3.78 -5.22
N GLY A 9 5.24 4.86 -5.79
CA GLY A 9 6.01 5.83 -6.58
C GLY A 9 6.63 6.95 -5.74
N ASN A 10 6.40 6.99 -4.42
CA ASN A 10 6.84 8.08 -3.55
C ASN A 10 8.16 7.73 -2.85
N GLN A 11 9.23 8.43 -3.25
CA GLN A 11 10.58 8.24 -2.70
C GLN A 11 10.69 8.54 -1.21
N ASN A 12 10.00 9.58 -0.71
CA ASN A 12 10.05 9.93 0.71
C ASN A 12 9.43 8.81 1.56
N LYS A 13 8.28 8.26 1.14
CA LYS A 13 7.67 7.10 1.80
C LYS A 13 8.58 5.88 1.79
N PHE A 14 9.30 5.65 0.69
CA PHE A 14 10.25 4.55 0.59
C PHE A 14 11.42 4.72 1.58
N GLN A 15 12.00 5.92 1.67
CA GLN A 15 13.07 6.21 2.63
C GLN A 15 12.59 6.05 4.08
N GLU A 16 11.39 6.53 4.41
CA GLU A 16 10.77 6.31 5.72
C GLU A 16 10.60 4.81 6.01
N ALA A 17 10.10 4.03 5.04
CA ALA A 17 9.94 2.60 5.20
C ALA A 17 11.29 1.89 5.43
N GLN A 18 12.36 2.29 4.74
CA GLN A 18 13.70 1.76 4.97
C GLN A 18 14.22 2.10 6.38
N TYR A 19 13.95 3.31 6.86
CA TYR A 19 14.35 3.74 8.20
C TYR A 19 13.62 2.94 9.29
N TYR A 20 12.28 2.91 9.25
CA TYR A 20 11.47 2.27 10.29
C TYR A 20 11.49 0.74 10.23
N LEU A 21 11.65 0.16 9.04
CA LEU A 21 11.72 -1.30 8.83
C LEU A 21 13.16 -1.76 8.60
N SER A 22 14.13 -1.14 9.28
CA SER A 22 15.57 -1.39 9.11
C SER A 22 16.02 -2.83 9.40
N ASN A 23 15.18 -3.63 10.07
CA ASN A 23 15.38 -5.08 10.28
C ASN A 23 15.02 -5.94 9.04
N HIS A 24 14.48 -5.33 7.98
CA HIS A 24 14.13 -5.96 6.71
C HIS A 24 14.77 -5.21 5.54
N ARG A 25 15.00 -5.92 4.43
CA ARG A 25 15.42 -5.29 3.18
C ARG A 25 14.18 -4.85 2.42
N ILE A 26 13.93 -3.54 2.39
CA ILE A 26 12.83 -2.95 1.63
C ILE A 26 13.35 -2.54 0.25
N ASN A 27 12.69 -3.02 -0.80
CA ASN A 27 12.90 -2.58 -2.18
C ASN A 27 11.65 -1.85 -2.67
N MET A 28 11.80 -0.86 -3.54
CA MET A 28 10.67 -0.11 -4.09
C MET A 28 10.30 -0.63 -5.49
N THR A 29 9.01 -0.65 -5.80
CA THR A 29 8.52 -0.73 -7.18
C THR A 29 7.34 0.21 -7.38
N ASN A 30 7.18 0.71 -8.60
CA ASN A 30 6.04 1.52 -9.01
C ASN A 30 5.32 0.80 -10.15
N ILE A 31 4.16 0.23 -9.86
CA ILE A 31 3.31 -0.49 -10.82
C ILE A 31 1.89 0.06 -10.72
N ASP A 32 1.16 -0.04 -11.82
CA ASP A 32 -0.24 0.35 -11.84
C ASP A 32 -1.08 -0.64 -11.04
N LEU A 33 -1.84 -0.10 -10.08
CA LEU A 33 -2.77 -0.83 -9.24
C LEU A 33 -4.17 -0.23 -9.39
N PRO A 34 -5.22 -1.06 -9.30
CA PRO A 34 -6.59 -0.56 -9.36
C PRO A 34 -6.89 0.33 -8.14
N GLU A 35 -7.57 1.44 -8.39
CA GLU A 35 -8.13 2.33 -7.36
C GLU A 35 -9.65 2.28 -7.43
N ILE A 36 -10.23 1.31 -6.72
CA ILE A 36 -11.68 1.13 -6.67
C ILE A 36 -12.33 2.25 -5.84
N GLN A 37 -13.55 2.62 -6.20
CA GLN A 37 -14.36 3.51 -5.38
C GLN A 37 -15.06 2.70 -4.29
N SER A 38 -14.71 2.96 -3.03
CA SER A 38 -15.41 2.44 -1.85
C SER A 38 -15.35 3.47 -0.73
N VAL A 39 -16.40 3.51 0.11
CA VAL A 39 -16.43 4.30 1.34
C VAL A 39 -15.62 3.65 2.46
N HIS A 40 -15.24 2.38 2.29
CA HIS A 40 -14.46 1.62 3.25
C HIS A 40 -13.01 1.52 2.78
N GLY A 41 -12.12 2.29 3.41
CA GLY A 41 -10.68 2.26 3.09
C GLY A 41 -10.05 0.86 3.18
N ARG A 42 -10.60 -0.03 4.01
CA ARG A 42 -10.17 -1.45 4.10
C ARG A 42 -10.40 -2.22 2.79
N GLU A 43 -11.47 -1.93 2.06
CA GLU A 43 -11.73 -2.58 0.77
C GLU A 43 -10.76 -2.08 -0.29
N VAL A 44 -10.52 -0.77 -0.33
CA VAL A 44 -9.55 -0.13 -1.24
C VAL A 44 -8.17 -0.75 -1.06
N ILE A 45 -7.65 -0.79 0.18
CA ILE A 45 -6.32 -1.35 0.44
C ILE A 45 -6.26 -2.86 0.18
N HIS A 46 -7.34 -3.60 0.44
CA HIS A 46 -7.38 -5.04 0.18
C HIS A 46 -7.26 -5.34 -1.32
N VAL A 47 -8.05 -4.66 -2.16
CA VAL A 47 -8.00 -4.86 -3.61
C VAL A 47 -6.67 -4.40 -4.20
N LYS A 48 -6.13 -3.26 -3.71
CA LYS A 48 -4.80 -2.76 -4.07
C LYS A 48 -3.70 -3.79 -3.76
N LEU A 49 -3.70 -4.37 -2.56
CA LEU A 49 -2.74 -5.41 -2.15
C LEU A 49 -2.89 -6.71 -2.96
N GLN A 50 -4.13 -7.18 -3.17
CA GLN A 50 -4.38 -8.39 -3.96
C GLN A 50 -3.87 -8.26 -5.39
N SER A 51 -4.06 -7.10 -6.03
CA SER A 51 -3.50 -6.83 -7.35
C SER A 51 -1.97 -6.81 -7.33
N ALA A 52 -1.37 -6.12 -6.35
CA ALA A 52 0.08 -6.06 -6.19
C ALA A 52 0.69 -7.46 -6.02
N MET A 53 0.11 -8.32 -5.17
CA MET A 53 0.59 -9.68 -4.95
C MET A 53 0.54 -10.54 -6.23
N LYS A 54 -0.53 -10.39 -7.03
CA LYS A 54 -0.67 -11.11 -8.31
C LYS A 54 0.40 -10.71 -9.32
N GLN A 55 0.76 -9.43 -9.39
CA GLN A 55 1.76 -8.92 -10.32
C GLN A 55 3.20 -9.21 -9.85
N ILE A 56 3.49 -8.98 -8.56
CA ILE A 56 4.84 -9.02 -8.01
C ILE A 56 5.31 -10.44 -7.71
N LYS A 57 4.39 -11.33 -7.30
CA LYS A 57 4.68 -12.74 -6.93
C LYS A 57 5.79 -12.89 -5.86
N GLN A 58 5.96 -11.86 -5.02
CA GLN A 58 6.89 -11.83 -3.89
C GLN A 58 6.20 -11.13 -2.71
N PRO A 59 6.72 -11.30 -1.47
CA PRO A 59 6.23 -10.55 -0.33
C PRO A 59 6.25 -9.04 -0.61
N CYS A 60 5.09 -8.42 -0.55
CA CYS A 60 4.94 -7.00 -0.81
C CYS A 60 3.93 -6.37 0.15
N PHE A 61 4.00 -5.05 0.26
CA PHE A 61 2.99 -4.25 0.92
C PHE A 61 2.69 -3.00 0.10
N VAL A 62 1.50 -2.45 0.33
CA VAL A 62 0.97 -1.21 -0.24
C VAL A 62 0.52 -0.33 0.92
N MET A 63 0.35 0.97 0.68
CA MET A 63 -0.17 1.90 1.67
C MET A 63 -1.27 2.76 1.05
N ASP A 64 -2.27 3.06 1.86
CA ASP A 64 -3.37 3.97 1.53
C ASP A 64 -3.76 4.75 2.79
N SER A 65 -4.45 5.87 2.64
CA SER A 65 -4.88 6.73 3.74
C SER A 65 -6.27 7.27 3.45
N SER A 66 -7.18 7.13 4.42
CA SER A 66 -8.57 7.58 4.27
C SER A 66 -8.91 8.62 5.32
N LEU A 67 -9.64 9.65 4.90
CA LEU A 67 -10.32 10.60 5.79
C LEU A 67 -11.81 10.26 5.79
N VAL A 68 -12.37 9.99 6.97
CA VAL A 68 -13.78 9.65 7.13
C VAL A 68 -14.45 10.74 7.95
N ILE A 69 -15.47 11.37 7.37
CA ILE A 69 -16.28 12.39 8.03
C ILE A 69 -17.68 11.81 8.20
N ASN A 70 -17.97 11.28 9.39
CA ASN A 70 -19.21 10.54 9.66
C ASN A 70 -20.48 11.34 9.30
N GLY A 71 -20.48 12.66 9.49
CA GLY A 71 -21.62 13.52 9.14
C GLY A 71 -21.90 13.66 7.64
N LEU A 72 -20.98 13.23 6.78
CA LEU A 72 -21.13 13.21 5.32
C LEU A 72 -21.39 11.80 4.78
N CYS A 73 -21.30 10.77 5.62
CA CYS A 73 -21.62 9.40 5.24
C CYS A 73 -23.14 9.22 5.22
N LYS A 74 -23.68 8.57 4.17
CA LYS A 74 -25.08 8.11 4.21
C LYS A 74 -25.21 7.12 5.36
N GLN A 75 -26.16 7.38 6.26
CA GLN A 75 -26.54 6.46 7.35
C GLN A 75 -27.18 5.20 6.79
#